data_AF-A0A2S9XBS1-F1
#
_entry.id   AF-A0A2S9XBS1-F1
#
_cell.length_a   1.000
_cell.length_b   1.000
_cell.length_c   1.000
_cell.angle_alpha   90.00
_cell.angle_beta   90.00
_cell.angle_gamma   90.00
#
_symmetry.space_group_name_H-M   'P 1'
#
loop_
_entity.id
_entity.type
_entity.pdbx_description
1 polymer ?
#
loop_
_entity_poly.entity_id
_entity_poly.type
_entity_poly.pdbx_seq_one_letter_code
_entity_poly.pdbx_strand_id
1 'polypeptide(L)'
;MQPRPSQEREDAARKLAAHHFEVEPELRLVVFLDIDPEDTITLLEISESTPASGSVEAFVFAPTKDVPYVTRIAEVTPEEYEELQRDPSRIRLPPAWDLTKAKFFRRQTS
;
A
#
# COMPACT_ATOMS: atom_id res chain seq x y z
N MET A 1 10.35 -22.18 14.69
CA MET A 1 11.03 -20.90 14.37
C MET A 1 9.97 -19.81 14.49
N GLN A 2 10.19 -18.79 15.29
CA GLN A 2 9.25 -17.65 15.33
C GLN A 2 9.44 -16.81 14.05
N PRO A 3 8.37 -16.26 13.45
CA PRO A 3 8.50 -15.38 12.30
C PRO A 3 9.33 -14.14 12.66
N ARG A 4 10.03 -13.59 11.67
CA ARG A 4 10.76 -12.32 11.84
C ARG A 4 9.76 -11.15 11.85
N PRO A 5 10.06 -10.02 12.53
CA PRO A 5 9.17 -8.85 12.56
C PRO A 5 8.67 -8.39 11.18
N SER A 6 9.50 -8.48 10.15
CA SER A 6 9.12 -8.17 8.76
C SER A 6 8.09 -9.14 8.15
N GLN A 7 8.08 -10.41 8.56
CA GLN A 7 7.11 -11.39 8.08
C GLN A 7 5.74 -11.17 8.72
N GLU A 8 5.70 -10.92 10.03
CA GLU A 8 4.44 -10.63 10.74
C GLU A 8 3.79 -9.34 10.22
N ARG A 9 4.63 -8.34 9.92
CA ARG A 9 4.20 -7.09 9.28
C ARG A 9 3.61 -7.32 7.89
N GLU A 10 4.28 -8.12 7.06
CA GLU A 10 3.74 -8.47 5.74
C GLU A 10 2.42 -9.22 5.85
N ASP A 11 2.30 -10.14 6.80
CA ASP A 11 1.06 -10.90 7.02
C ASP A 11 -0.08 -9.97 7.47
N ALA A 12 0.21 -8.98 8.31
CA ALA A 12 -0.75 -7.93 8.68
C ALA A 12 -1.13 -7.06 7.47
N ALA A 13 -0.16 -6.63 6.66
CA ALA A 13 -0.40 -5.88 5.43
C ALA A 13 -1.26 -6.66 4.43
N ARG A 14 -1.04 -7.97 4.31
CA ARG A 14 -1.82 -8.87 3.44
C ARG A 14 -3.26 -9.00 3.92
N LYS A 15 -3.49 -9.08 5.24
CA LYS A 15 -4.84 -9.11 5.83
C LYS A 15 -5.58 -7.79 5.61
N LEU A 16 -4.90 -6.67 5.79
CA LEU A 16 -5.44 -5.33 5.49
C LEU A 16 -5.86 -5.23 4.03
N ALA A 17 -4.96 -5.59 3.11
CA ALA A 17 -5.27 -5.58 1.67
C ALA A 17 -6.46 -6.49 1.33
N ALA A 18 -6.54 -7.68 1.93
CA ALA A 18 -7.69 -8.57 1.74
C ALA A 18 -9.01 -7.93 2.20
N HIS A 19 -9.01 -7.27 3.36
CA HIS A 19 -10.18 -6.54 3.85
C HIS A 19 -10.60 -5.42 2.90
N HIS A 20 -9.65 -4.60 2.44
CA HIS A 20 -9.94 -3.52 1.47
C HIS A 20 -10.53 -4.09 0.17
N PHE A 21 -9.98 -5.19 -0.36
CA PHE A 21 -10.57 -5.84 -1.52
C PHE A 21 -12.02 -6.29 -1.27
N GLU A 22 -12.37 -6.74 -0.07
CA GLU A 22 -13.76 -7.13 0.25
C GLU A 22 -14.72 -5.94 0.25
N VAL A 23 -14.29 -4.77 0.73
CA VAL A 23 -15.16 -3.60 0.90
C VAL A 23 -15.13 -2.61 -0.27
N GLU A 24 -14.07 -2.63 -1.09
CA GLU A 24 -13.86 -1.72 -2.22
C GLU A 24 -13.86 -2.49 -3.55
N PRO A 25 -14.97 -2.47 -4.30
CA PRO A 25 -15.07 -3.17 -5.59
C PRO A 25 -14.11 -2.62 -6.65
N GLU A 26 -13.83 -1.32 -6.60
CA GLU A 26 -13.02 -0.60 -7.59
C GLU A 26 -11.50 -0.72 -7.32
N LEU A 27 -11.11 -1.25 -6.16
CA LEU A 27 -9.71 -1.50 -5.81
C LEU A 27 -9.14 -2.66 -6.66
N ARG A 28 -8.10 -2.34 -7.43
CA ARG A 28 -7.45 -3.25 -8.40
C ARG A 28 -6.23 -3.95 -7.81
N LEU A 29 -5.41 -3.21 -7.08
CA LEU A 29 -4.11 -3.65 -6.60
C LEU A 29 -3.77 -2.93 -5.30
N VAL A 30 -3.17 -3.66 -4.37
CA VAL A 30 -2.52 -3.08 -3.19
C VAL A 30 -1.04 -3.40 -3.27
N VAL A 31 -0.21 -2.38 -3.14
CA VAL A 31 1.25 -2.51 -3.14
C VAL A 31 1.77 -2.24 -1.74
N PHE A 32 2.32 -3.27 -1.10
CA PHE A 32 3.04 -3.13 0.15
C PHE A 32 4.47 -2.67 -0.12
N LEU A 33 4.80 -1.48 0.37
CA LEU A 33 6.15 -0.93 0.30
C LEU A 33 6.93 -1.39 1.53
N ASP A 34 7.87 -2.31 1.33
CA ASP A 34 8.73 -2.87 2.38
C ASP A 34 9.86 -1.88 2.69
N ILE A 35 9.46 -0.69 3.13
CA ILE A 35 10.33 0.44 3.48
C ILE A 35 10.40 0.61 5.00
N ASP A 36 11.55 1.09 5.48
CA ASP A 36 11.78 1.34 6.91
C ASP A 36 11.03 2.59 7.41
N PRO A 37 10.56 2.60 8.66
CA PRO A 37 10.94 1.69 9.77
C PRO A 37 10.13 0.39 9.86
N GLU A 38 10.71 -0.63 10.51
CA GLU A 38 10.11 -1.96 10.79
C GLU A 38 8.71 -1.91 11.42
N ASP A 39 8.33 -0.81 12.08
CA ASP A 39 7.05 -0.65 12.79
C ASP A 39 5.93 0.01 11.96
N THR A 40 6.15 0.24 10.66
CA THR A 40 5.16 0.87 9.78
C THR A 40 4.77 -0.05 8.62
N ILE A 41 3.46 -0.21 8.41
CA ILE A 41 2.88 -0.75 7.18
C ILE A 41 2.66 0.43 6.23
N THR A 42 3.24 0.36 5.03
CA THR A 42 3.00 1.36 3.97
C THR A 42 2.35 0.68 2.78
N LEU A 43 1.15 1.14 2.42
CA LEU A 43 0.37 0.63 1.31
C LEU A 43 0.14 1.74 0.28
N LEU A 44 0.30 1.39 -0.99
CA LEU A 44 -0.20 2.16 -2.12
C LEU A 44 -1.36 1.38 -2.75
N GLU A 45 -2.53 1.98 -2.75
CA GLU A 45 -3.78 1.41 -3.26
C GLU A 45 -4.07 1.96 -4.65
N ILE A 46 -4.32 1.07 -5.60
CA ILE A 46 -4.62 1.43 -6.98
C ILE A 46 -6.11 1.16 -7.18
N SER A 47 -6.90 2.21 -7.30
CA SER A 47 -8.37 2.12 -7.39
C SER A 47 -8.91 3.00 -8.52
N GLU A 48 -9.94 2.50 -9.22
CA GLU A 48 -10.67 3.25 -10.26
C GLU A 48 -11.52 4.38 -9.65
N SER A 49 -11.83 4.30 -8.35
CA SER A 49 -12.64 5.30 -7.66
C SER A 49 -11.83 6.49 -7.14
N THR A 50 -10.49 6.38 -7.14
CA THR A 50 -9.61 7.43 -6.63
C THR A 50 -9.57 8.62 -7.60
N PRO A 51 -9.77 9.87 -7.15
CA PRO A 51 -9.58 11.04 -8.00
C PRO A 51 -8.10 11.25 -8.33
N ALA A 52 -7.76 11.34 -9.61
CA ALA A 52 -6.41 11.71 -10.03
C ALA A 52 -6.03 13.11 -9.51
N SER A 53 -4.82 13.24 -8.98
CA SER A 53 -4.35 14.46 -8.32
C SER A 53 -2.95 14.89 -8.77
N GLY A 54 -2.16 13.99 -9.36
CA GLY A 54 -0.76 14.23 -9.71
C GLY A 54 0.21 14.21 -8.52
N SER A 55 -0.27 13.91 -7.31
CA SER A 55 0.55 13.81 -6.10
C SER A 55 0.01 12.76 -5.14
N VAL A 56 0.90 11.97 -4.54
CA VAL A 56 0.52 10.95 -3.58
C VAL A 56 0.60 11.52 -2.17
N GLU A 57 -0.55 11.54 -1.48
CA GLU A 57 -0.66 11.91 -0.07
C GLU A 57 -1.10 10.70 0.75
N ALA A 58 -0.43 10.48 1.88
CA ALA A 58 -0.68 9.32 2.73
C ALA A 58 -1.61 9.66 3.89
N PHE A 59 -2.68 8.88 4.04
CA PHE A 59 -3.48 8.79 5.26
C PHE A 59 -2.71 7.98 6.31
N VAL A 60 -2.63 8.51 7.54
CA VAL A 60 -1.88 7.89 8.63
C VAL A 60 -2.83 7.42 9.72
N PHE A 61 -2.75 6.13 10.04
CA PHE A 61 -3.55 5.46 11.05
C PHE A 61 -2.66 5.02 12.23
N ALA A 62 -3.14 5.28 13.44
CA ALA A 62 -2.48 4.80 14.66
C ALA A 62 -2.58 3.27 14.78
N PRO A 63 -1.61 2.60 15.42
CA PRO A 63 -1.69 1.18 15.72
C PRO A 63 -2.97 0.84 16.50
N THR A 64 -3.54 -0.32 16.20
CA THR A 64 -4.68 -0.88 16.92
C THR A 64 -4.30 -2.23 17.54
N LYS A 65 -5.21 -2.84 18.29
CA LYS A 65 -5.00 -4.19 18.83
C LYS A 65 -4.88 -5.25 17.72
N ASP A 66 -5.61 -5.07 16.63
CA ASP A 66 -5.67 -6.03 15.52
C ASP A 66 -4.58 -5.79 14.48
N VAL A 67 -4.11 -4.54 14.36
CA VAL A 67 -2.99 -4.14 13.51
C VAL A 67 -1.99 -3.33 14.37
N PRO A 68 -1.01 -3.99 14.99
CA PRO A 68 -0.08 -3.35 15.94
C PRO A 68 1.04 -2.56 15.25
N TYR A 69 0.76 -1.96 14.09
CA TYR A 69 1.70 -1.17 13.30
C TYR A 69 1.08 0.17 12.95
N VAL A 70 1.91 1.23 12.88
CA VAL A 70 1.47 2.47 12.24
C VAL A 70 1.15 2.12 10.79
N THR A 71 0.00 2.53 10.29
CA THR A 71 -0.38 2.22 8.91
C THR A 71 -0.46 3.50 8.10
N ARG A 72 0.20 3.52 6.94
CA ARG A 72 0.17 4.60 5.98
C ARG A 72 -0.43 4.06 4.69
N ILE A 73 -1.51 4.67 4.23
CA ILE A 73 -2.19 4.28 3.00
C ILE A 73 -2.25 5.49 2.11
N ALA A 74 -1.86 5.37 0.86
CA ALA A 74 -2.16 6.37 -0.15
C ALA A 74 -2.84 5.70 -1.33
N GLU A 75 -3.64 6.47 -2.04
CA GLU A 75 -4.38 5.99 -3.20
C GLU A 75 -3.89 6.69 -4.47
N VAL A 76 -3.91 5.95 -5.58
CA VAL A 76 -3.67 6.46 -6.93
C VAL A 76 -4.62 5.81 -7.93
N THR A 77 -4.84 6.49 -9.05
CA THR A 77 -5.49 5.87 -10.20
C THR A 77 -4.59 4.80 -10.87
N PRO A 78 -5.16 3.87 -11.65
CA PRO A 78 -4.38 2.98 -12.51
C PRO A 78 -3.41 3.72 -13.43
N GLU A 79 -3.83 4.85 -14.00
CA GLU A 79 -3.02 5.67 -14.90
C GLU A 79 -1.84 6.32 -14.17
N GLU A 80 -2.06 6.92 -12.99
CA GLU A 80 -0.98 7.48 -12.17
C GLU A 80 0.01 6.39 -11.73
N TYR A 81 -0.48 5.19 -11.45
CA TYR A 81 0.39 4.06 -11.15
C TYR A 81 1.22 3.63 -12.38
N GLU A 82 0.64 3.60 -13.57
CA GLU A 82 1.40 3.37 -14.80
C GLU A 82 2.47 4.46 -15.04
N GLU A 83 2.13 5.72 -14.79
CA GLU A 83 3.08 6.83 -14.89
C GLU A 83 4.21 6.70 -13.87
N LEU A 84 3.89 6.38 -12.62
CA LEU A 84 4.87 6.10 -11.56
C LEU A 84 5.84 4.98 -11.96
N GLN A 85 5.36 3.93 -12.61
CA GLN A 85 6.20 2.82 -13.08
C GLN A 85 7.11 3.22 -14.25
N ARG A 86 6.65 4.11 -15.13
CA ARG A 86 7.44 4.58 -16.28
C ARG A 86 8.48 5.63 -15.88
N ASP A 87 8.07 6.60 -15.07
CA ASP A 87 8.87 7.75 -14.64
C ASP A 87 8.39 8.24 -13.27
N PRO A 88 9.00 7.78 -12.17
CA PRO A 88 8.63 8.17 -10.80
C PRO A 88 8.74 9.67 -10.53
N SER A 89 9.37 10.46 -11.41
CA SER A 89 9.44 11.93 -11.25
C SER A 89 8.17 12.66 -11.68
N ARG A 90 7.25 11.98 -12.40
CA ARG A 90 6.00 12.56 -12.91
C ARG A 90 4.94 12.74 -11.84
N ILE A 91 4.90 11.83 -10.88
CA ILE A 91 3.96 11.85 -9.76
C ILE A 91 4.79 11.98 -8.49
N ARG A 92 4.49 13.01 -7.69
CA ARG A 92 5.24 13.24 -6.44
C ARG A 92 4.87 12.18 -5.40
N LEU A 93 5.79 11.29 -5.09
CA LEU A 93 5.67 10.35 -3.96
C LEU A 93 6.02 11.03 -2.62
N PRO A 94 5.48 10.54 -1.49
CA PRO A 94 5.93 10.96 -0.18
C PRO A 94 7.42 10.63 0.03
N PRO A 95 8.13 11.40 0.86
CA PRO A 95 9.53 11.13 1.16
C PRO A 95 9.73 9.68 1.64
N ALA A 96 10.80 9.05 1.15
CA ALA A 96 11.18 7.66 1.43
C ALA A 96 10.25 6.56 0.87
N TRP A 97 9.17 6.90 0.16
CA TRP A 97 8.39 5.90 -0.56
C TRP A 97 9.16 5.43 -1.80
N ASP A 98 9.35 4.11 -1.89
CA ASP A 98 10.17 3.47 -2.91
C ASP A 98 9.49 2.19 -3.41
N LEU A 99 9.19 2.14 -4.71
CA LEU A 99 8.55 1.00 -5.37
C LEU A 99 9.54 -0.15 -5.64
N THR A 100 10.85 0.02 -5.49
CA THR A 100 11.86 -1.02 -5.78
C THR A 100 11.81 -2.19 -4.79
N LYS A 101 11.27 -1.97 -3.58
CA LYS A 101 11.06 -2.97 -2.53
C LYS A 101 9.57 -3.21 -2.30
N ALA A 102 8.82 -3.41 -3.38
CA ALA A 102 7.38 -3.61 -3.33
C ALA A 102 6.98 -5.10 -3.34
N LYS A 103 5.90 -5.42 -2.62
CA LYS A 103 5.16 -6.67 -2.75
C LYS A 103 3.74 -6.37 -3.23
N PHE A 104 3.23 -7.21 -4.12
CA PHE A 104 1.97 -6.97 -4.81
C PHE A 104 0.88 -7.90 -4.29
N PHE A 105 -0.19 -7.34 -3.75
CA PHE A 105 -1.38 -8.07 -3.34
C PHE A 105 -2.49 -7.80 -4.35
N ARG A 106 -3.04 -8.88 -4.91
CA ARG A 106 -4.13 -8.83 -5.89
C ARG A 106 -5.36 -9.51 -5.30
N ARG A 107 -6.54 -9.08 -5.75
CA ARG A 107 -7.79 -9.77 -5.48
C ARG A 107 -7.65 -11.24 -5.86
N GLN A 108 -7.93 -12.14 -4.93
CA GLN A 108 -8.01 -13.56 -5.24
C GLN A 108 -9.35 -13.82 -5.92
N THR A 109 -9.31 -14.12 -7.21
CA THR A 109 -10.47 -14.67 -7.92
C THR A 109 -10.64 -16.12 -7.50
N SER A 110 -11.70 -16.41 -6.74
CA SER A 110 -12.13 -17.80 -6.48
C SER A 110 -12.74 -18.44 -7.73
#